data_AF-A0A528FIE6-F1
#
_entry.id   AF-A0A528FIE6-F1
#
_cell.length_a   1.000
_cell.length_b   1.000
_cell.length_c   1.000
_cell.angle_alpha   90.00
_cell.angle_beta   90.00
_cell.angle_gamma   90.00
#
_symmetry.space_group_name_H-M   'P 1'
#
loop_
_entity.id
_entity.type
_entity.pdbx_description
1 polymer ?
#
loop_
_entity_poly.entity_id
_entity_poly.type
_entity_poly.pdbx_seq_one_letter_code
_entity_poly.pdbx_strand_id
1 'polypeptide(L)' 'CAILCDVWGVVHNGERHFPAAALALATAREAKIPVVLITNSPRRSADVVAQMNAIGVPSAAYDRVVTSGDVTRDLI' A
#
# COMPACT_ATOMS: atom_id res chain seq x y z
N CYS A 1 -2.38 -3.03 17.95
CA CYS A 1 -2.63 -1.87 17.07
C CYS A 1 -2.13 -2.19 15.67
N ALA A 2 -2.76 -1.65 14.63
CA ALA A 2 -2.33 -1.77 13.24
C ALA A 2 -2.65 -0.46 12.51
N ILE A 3 -1.94 -0.17 11.42
CA ILE A 3 -2.17 0.97 10.56
C ILE A 3 -2.89 0.49 9.30
N LEU A 4 -4.05 1.08 9.04
CA LEU A 4 -4.75 0.97 7.76
C LEU A 4 -4.49 2.27 7.00
N CYS A 5 -3.71 2.20 5.92
CA CYS A 5 -3.23 3.37 5.19
C CYS A 5 -3.78 3.38 3.77
N ASP A 6 -4.31 4.51 3.33
CA ASP A 6 -4.66 4.71 1.92
C ASP A 6 -3.40 4.80 1.05
N VAL A 7 -3.55 4.60 -0.25
CA VAL A 7 -2.43 4.51 -1.20
C VAL A 7 -2.33 5.78 -2.05
N TRP A 8 -3.39 6.13 -2.78
CA TRP A 8 -3.36 7.22 -3.74
C TRP A 8 -3.50 8.57 -3.03
N GLY A 9 -2.56 9.48 -3.22
CA GLY A 9 -2.51 10.76 -2.49
C GLY A 9 -1.89 10.66 -1.09
N VAL A 10 -1.61 9.46 -0.57
CA VAL A 10 -0.98 9.25 0.75
C VAL A 10 0.40 8.61 0.64
N VAL A 11 0.54 7.53 -0.12
CA VAL A 11 1.83 6.86 -0.35
C VAL A 11 2.44 7.31 -1.67
N HIS A 12 1.62 7.58 -2.69
CA HIS A 12 2.07 8.05 -3.99
C HIS A 12 1.01 8.84 -4.76
N ASN A 13 1.42 9.52 -5.83
CA ASN A 13 0.51 10.25 -6.74
C ASN A 13 0.33 9.59 -8.11
N GLY A 14 0.92 8.41 -8.34
CA GLY A 14 0.84 7.68 -9.61
C GLY A 14 2.05 7.85 -10.52
N GLU A 15 2.85 8.89 -10.31
CA GLU A 15 4.12 9.12 -11.01
C GLU A 15 5.31 8.83 -10.08
N ARG A 16 5.20 9.23 -8.82
CA ARG A 16 6.22 9.05 -7.78
C ARG A 16 5.59 8.73 -6.44
N HIS A 17 6.34 8.02 -5.61
CA HIS A 17 5.99 7.87 -4.20
C HIS A 17 6.38 9.11 -3.38
N PHE A 18 5.81 9.22 -2.19
CA PHE A 18 6.14 10.23 -1.20
C PHE A 18 7.14 9.65 -0.19
N PRO A 19 8.41 10.07 -0.20
CA PRO A 19 9.45 9.48 0.64
C PRO A 19 9.16 9.58 2.14
N ALA A 20 8.58 10.70 2.58
CA ALA A 20 8.21 10.89 3.98
C ALA A 20 7.13 9.92 4.46
N ALA A 21 6.14 9.62 3.60
CA ALA A 21 5.10 8.63 3.91
C ALA A 21 5.71 7.22 3.97
N ALA A 22 6.54 6.86 2.99
CA ALA A 22 7.23 5.57 2.98
C ALA A 22 8.13 5.38 4.21
N LEU A 23 8.86 6.42 4.62
CA LEU A 23 9.69 6.40 5.82
C LEU A 23 8.85 6.22 7.09
N ALA A 24 7.75 6.98 7.24
CA ALA A 24 6.88 6.87 8.41
C ALA A 24 6.30 5.47 8.56
N LEU A 25 5.85 4.86 7.46
CA LEU A 25 5.32 3.50 7.49
C LEU A 25 6.42 2.45 7.76
N ALA A 26 7.63 2.65 7.21
CA ALA A 26 8.77 1.78 7.51
C ALA A 26 9.14 1.84 9.01
N THR A 27 9.20 3.04 9.61
CA THR A 27 9.44 3.20 11.05
C THR A 27 8.35 2.55 11.90
N ALA A 28 7.08 2.63 11.48
CA ALA A 28 6.00 1.92 12.17
C ALA A 28 6.20 0.41 12.14
N ARG A 29 6.66 -0.15 11.00
CA ARG A 29 6.97 -1.58 10.89
C ARG A 29 8.19 -2.00 11.71
N GLU A 30 9.22 -1.17 11.77
CA GLU A 30 10.37 -1.39 12.67
C GLU A 30 9.92 -1.44 14.13
N ALA A 31 8.93 -0.62 14.51
CA ALA A 31 8.27 -0.67 15.81
C ALA A 31 7.29 -1.85 15.99
N LYS A 32 7.29 -2.83 15.06
CA LYS A 32 6.39 -4.00 15.03
C LYS A 32 4.90 -3.67 14.94
N ILE A 33 4.57 -2.51 14.37
CA ILE A 33 3.17 -2.14 14.07
C ILE A 33 2.85 -2.63 12.65
N PRO A 34 1.88 -3.53 12.47
CA PRO A 34 1.48 -3.99 11.14
C PRO A 34 0.94 -2.83 10.30
N VAL A 35 1.38 -2.75 9.05
CA VAL A 35 0.92 -1.75 8.07
C VAL A 35 0.22 -2.44 6.91
N VAL A 36 -1.08 -2.19 6.76
CA VAL A 36 -1.89 -2.69 5.65
C VAL A 36 -2.32 -1.52 4.79
N LEU A 37 -1.94 -1.56 3.51
CA LEU A 37 -2.39 -0.60 2.52
C LEU A 37 -3.76 -1.00 1.99
N ILE A 38 -4.70 -0.05 1.98
CA ILE A 38 -6.06 -0.25 1.45
C ILE A 38 -6.24 0.72 0.29
N THR A 39 -6.68 0.23 -0.87
CA THR A 39 -6.93 1.09 -2.03
C THR A 39 -8.23 0.73 -2.73
N ASN A 40 -8.94 1.77 -3.19
CA ASN A 40 -10.12 1.63 -4.05
C ASN A 40 -9.78 1.32 -5.52
N SER A 41 -8.52 0.98 -5.82
CA SER A 41 -8.11 0.55 -7.15
C SER A 41 -8.91 -0.69 -7.58
N PRO A 42 -9.55 -0.69 -8.76
CA PRO A 42 -10.24 -1.87 -9.30
C PRO A 42 -9.26 -2.97 -9.73
N ARG A 43 -7.96 -2.68 -9.74
CA ARG A 43 -6.91 -3.63 -10.10
C ARG A 43 -6.62 -4.58 -8.95
N ARG A 44 -6.07 -5.75 -9.28
CA ARG A 44 -5.67 -6.75 -8.28
C ARG A 44 -4.53 -6.23 -7.42
N SER A 45 -4.42 -6.71 -6.19
CA SER A 45 -3.29 -6.37 -5.30
C SER A 45 -1.92 -6.59 -5.95
N ALA A 46 -1.75 -7.67 -6.72
CA ALA A 46 -0.50 -7.94 -7.45
C ALA A 46 -0.13 -6.82 -8.44
N ASP A 47 -1.11 -6.30 -9.19
CA ASP A 47 -0.89 -5.23 -10.17
C ASP A 47 -0.60 -3.89 -9.48
N VAL A 48 -1.27 -3.64 -8.35
CA VAL A 48 -1.01 -2.44 -7.52
C VAL A 48 0.40 -2.50 -6.93
N VAL A 49 0.83 -3.64 -6.41
CA VAL A 49 2.20 -3.84 -5.91
C VAL A 49 3.23 -3.66 -7.03
N ALA A 50 2.99 -4.21 -8.21
CA ALA A 50 3.88 -4.04 -9.37
C ALA A 50 4.00 -2.56 -9.76
N GLN A 51 2.89 -1.81 -9.80
CA GLN A 51 2.93 -0.37 -10.05
C GLN A 51 3.69 0.39 -8.96
N MET A 52 3.41 0.08 -7.70
CA MET A 52 4.09 0.72 -6.56
C MET A 52 5.60 0.49 -6.62
N ASN A 53 6.05 -0.71 -6.98
CA ASN A 53 7.46 -1.00 -7.17
C ASN A 53 8.04 -0.20 -8.35
N ALA A 54 7.30 -0.08 -9.46
CA ALA A 54 7.73 0.69 -10.64
C ALA A 54 7.92 2.19 -10.35
N ILE A 55 7.09 2.78 -9.48
CA ILE A 55 7.20 4.19 -9.05
C ILE A 55 8.11 4.38 -7.82
N GLY A 56 8.77 3.30 -7.38
CA GLY A 56 9.82 3.30 -6.37
C GLY A 56 9.36 3.23 -4.91
N VAL A 57 8.14 2.79 -4.62
CA VAL A 57 7.71 2.56 -3.22
C VAL A 57 8.54 1.41 -2.62
N PRO A 58 9.22 1.60 -1.48
CA PRO A 58 9.95 0.52 -0.82
C PRO A 58 8.99 -0.56 -0.29
N SER A 59 9.33 -1.83 -0.50
CA SER A 59 8.59 -2.95 0.10
C SER A 59 8.66 -2.96 1.63
N ALA A 60 9.66 -2.28 2.22
CA ALA A 60 9.77 -2.08 3.65
C ALA A 60 8.68 -1.16 4.24
N ALA A 61 7.88 -0.48 3.42
CA ALA A 61 6.85 0.45 3.88
C ALA A 61 5.51 -0.23 4.23
N TYR A 62 5.29 -1.51 3.92
CA TYR A 62 4.01 -2.17 4.20
C TYR A 62 4.16 -3.69 4.35
N ASP A 63 3.20 -4.33 5.01
CA ASP A 63 3.13 -5.79 5.14
C ASP A 63 2.17 -6.42 4.12
N ARG A 64 1.08 -5.71 3.79
CA ARG A 64 0.07 -6.22 2.84
C ARG A 64 -0.62 -5.08 2.10
N VAL A 65 -1.13 -5.40 0.91
CA VAL A 65 -2.01 -4.53 0.11
C VAL A 65 -3.35 -5.24 -0.07
N VAL A 66 -4.44 -4.51 0.18
CA VAL A 66 -5.81 -4.94 -0.05
C VAL A 66 -6.45 -3.98 -1.04
N THR A 67 -7.05 -4.51 -2.11
CA THR A 67 -7.75 -3.70 -3.11
C THR A 67 -9.23 -4.00 -3.12
N SER A 68 -10.05 -3.04 -3.53
CA SER A 68 -11.48 -3.30 -3.77
C SER A 68 -11.69 -4.40 -4.81
N GLY A 69 -10.81 -4.48 -5.82
CA GLY A 69 -10.83 -5.54 -6.83
C GLY A 69 -10.61 -6.97 -6.27
N ASP A 70 -9.92 -7.11 -5.13
CA ASP A 70 -9.77 -8.40 -4.46
C ASP A 70 -11.09 -8.81 -3.75
N VAL A 71 -11.81 -7.85 -3.16
CA VAL A 71 -13.06 -8.11 -2.40
C VAL A 71 -14.24 -8.45 -3.33
N THR A 72 -14.28 -7.91 -4.55
CA THR A 72 -15.37 -8.19 -5.51
C THR A 72 -15.39 -9.65 -5.99
N ARG A 73 -14.32 -10.44 -5.77
CA ARG A 73 -14.25 -11.85 -6.14
C ARG A 73 -14.66 -12.84 -5.05
N ASP A 74 -14.74 -12.41 -3.79
CA ASP A 74 -15.25 -13.25 -2.68
C ASP A 74 -16.79 -13.25 -2.60
N LEU A 75 -17.46 -12.50 -3.48
CA LEU A 75 -18.93 -12.42 -3.59
C LEU A 75 -19.53 -13.32 -4.69
N ILE A 76 -18.76 -14.23 -5.27
CA ILE A 76 -19.22 -15.20 -6.31
C ILE A 76 -19.05 -16.63 -5.81
#